data_AF-L9WIG2-F1
#
_entry.id   AF-L9WIG2-F1
#
_cell.length_a   1.000
_cell.length_b   1.000
_cell.length_c   1.000
_cell.angle_alpha   90.00
_cell.angle_beta   90.00
_cell.angle_gamma   90.00
#
_symmetry.space_group_name_H-M   'P 1'
#
loop_
_entity.id
_entity.type
_entity.pdbx_description
1 polymer ?
#
loop_
_entity_poly.entity_id
_entity_poly.type
_entity_poly.pdbx_seq_one_letter_code
_entity_poly.pdbx_strand_id
1 'polypeptide(L)' 'MPERKNQHYVPQFYLDAWATDEMVDTLVLESGDVFNQHLTEVCARNYFYGNPVVEGELANLEGYHSQYLTRHLQLSRSEV' A
#
# COMPACT_ATOMS: atom_id res chain seq x y z
N MET A 1 11.63 -9.98 -9.84
CA MET A 1 11.84 -8.71 -9.12
C MET A 1 11.37 -8.82 -7.67
N PRO A 2 11.94 -9.73 -6.86
CA PRO A 2 11.58 -9.84 -5.44
C PRO A 2 12.16 -8.72 -4.58
N GLU A 3 13.31 -8.14 -4.98
CA GLU A 3 14.07 -7.15 -4.18
C GLU A 3 13.37 -5.80 -3.95
N ARG A 4 12.29 -5.51 -4.69
CA ARG A 4 11.57 -4.21 -4.62
C ARG A 4 10.09 -4.35 -4.26
N LYS A 5 9.65 -5.55 -3.87
CA LYS A 5 8.28 -5.72 -3.39
C LYS A 5 8.06 -4.95 -2.08
N ASN A 6 6.88 -4.36 -1.94
CA ASN A 6 6.42 -3.53 -0.82
C ASN A 6 7.16 -2.19 -0.66
N GLN A 7 7.84 -1.70 -1.70
CA GLN A 7 8.40 -0.35 -1.70
C GLN A 7 7.36 0.72 -2.08
N HIS A 8 6.16 0.32 -2.51
CA HIS A 8 5.10 1.25 -2.88
C HIS A 8 4.28 1.65 -1.66
N TYR A 9 4.43 2.90 -1.26
CA TYR A 9 3.59 3.57 -0.27
C TYR A 9 2.17 3.80 -0.79
N VAL A 10 1.98 4.01 -2.09
CA VAL A 10 0.68 4.40 -2.65
C VAL A 10 -0.41 3.34 -2.48
N PRO A 11 -0.19 2.06 -2.86
CA PRO A 11 -1.19 1.02 -2.65
C PRO A 11 -1.54 0.84 -1.17
N GLN A 12 -0.53 0.87 -0.30
CA GLN A 12 -0.72 0.73 1.15
C GLN A 12 -1.51 1.92 1.71
N PHE A 13 -1.13 3.15 1.37
CA PHE A 13 -1.78 4.37 1.84
C PHE A 13 -3.25 4.44 1.42
N TYR A 14 -3.58 4.06 0.19
CA TYR A 14 -4.98 4.03 -0.22
C TYR A 14 -5.74 2.91 0.50
N LEU A 15 -5.24 1.68 0.47
CA LEU A 15 -5.94 0.53 1.03
C LEU A 15 -6.07 0.55 2.56
N ASP A 16 -5.22 1.30 3.27
CA ASP A 16 -5.28 1.49 4.72
C ASP A 16 -6.65 2.02 5.20
N ALA A 17 -7.30 2.88 4.41
CA ALA A 17 -8.64 3.39 4.75
C ALA A 17 -9.74 2.30 4.76
N TRP A 18 -9.46 1.14 4.18
CA TRP A 18 -10.33 -0.04 4.15
C TRP A 18 -9.80 -1.20 4.99
N ALA A 19 -8.66 -1.00 5.68
CA ALA A 19 -8.09 -2.01 6.55
C ALA A 19 -8.57 -1.83 7.99
N THR A 20 -8.69 -2.95 8.71
CA THR A 20 -8.82 -2.97 10.18
C THR A 20 -7.70 -3.81 10.73
N ASP A 21 -6.90 -3.25 11.65
CA ASP A 21 -5.71 -3.91 12.22
C ASP A 21 -4.76 -4.46 11.14
N GLU A 22 -4.49 -3.66 10.10
CA GLU A 22 -3.66 -4.03 8.94
C GLU A 22 -4.22 -5.17 8.06
N MET A 23 -5.47 -5.58 8.30
CA MET A 23 -6.15 -6.63 7.52
C MET A 23 -7.18 -6.04 6.57
N VAL A 24 -7.25 -6.55 5.35
CA VAL A 24 -8.23 -6.16 4.33
C VAL A 24 -8.97 -7.37 3.78
N ASP A 25 -10.29 -7.22 3.64
CA ASP A 25 -11.13 -8.22 2.99
C ASP A 25 -11.00 -8.13 1.47
N THR A 26 -10.63 -9.26 0.86
CA THR A 26 -10.43 -9.37 -0.58
C THR A 26 -11.46 -10.32 -1.19
N LEU A 27 -12.28 -9.81 -2.10
CA LEU A 27 -13.24 -10.61 -2.86
C LEU A 27 -12.56 -11.27 -4.07
N VAL A 28 -12.64 -12.59 -4.15
CA VAL A 28 -12.24 -13.35 -5.34
C VAL A 28 -13.43 -13.40 -6.30
N LEU A 29 -13.35 -12.68 -7.41
CA LEU A 29 -14.48 -12.53 -8.35
C LEU A 29 -14.93 -13.85 -8.98
N GLU A 30 -14.01 -14.81 -9.17
CA GLU A 30 -14.31 -16.09 -9.80
C GLU A 30 -15.15 -17.02 -8.92
N SER A 31 -14.87 -17.05 -7.61
CA SER A 31 -15.58 -17.93 -6.66
C SER A 31 -16.63 -17.20 -5.83
N GLY A 32 -16.54 -15.87 -5.72
CA GLY A 32 -17.37 -15.05 -4.84
C GLY A 32 -16.93 -15.09 -3.37
N ASP A 33 -15.84 -15.77 -3.06
CA ASP A 33 -15.34 -15.90 -1.69
C ASP A 33 -14.62 -14.63 -1.22
N VAL A 34 -14.72 -14.36 0.08
CA VAL A 34 -14.00 -13.26 0.75
C VAL A 34 -12.90 -13.84 1.63
N PHE A 35 -11.68 -13.34 1.45
CA PHE A 35 -10.53 -13.70 2.27
C PHE A 35 -9.99 -12.49 2.98
N ASN A 36 -9.80 -12.64 4.28
CA ASN A 36 -9.11 -11.64 5.09
C ASN A 36 -7.59 -11.85 4.93
N GLN A 37 -6.89 -10.82 4.47
CA GLN A 37 -5.46 -10.87 4.17
C GLN A 37 -4.74 -9.66 4.75
N HIS A 38 -3.46 -9.85 5.08
CA HIS A 38 -2.64 -8.74 5.55
C HIS A 38 -2.42 -7.75 4.40
N LEU A 39 -2.51 -6.46 4.70
CA LEU A 39 -2.40 -5.39 3.71
C LEU A 39 -1.08 -5.46 2.94
N THR A 40 0.02 -5.74 3.63
CA THR A 40 1.35 -5.90 3.02
C THR A 40 1.43 -7.09 2.06
N GLU A 41 0.67 -8.17 2.30
CA GLU A 41 0.64 -9.33 1.40
C GLU A 41 -0.16 -9.01 0.13
N VAL A 42 -1.27 -8.28 0.27
CA VAL A 42 -2.06 -7.78 -0.86
C VAL A 42 -1.21 -6.82 -1.71
N CYS A 43 -0.52 -5.88 -1.09
CA CYS A 43 0.37 -4.94 -1.79
C CYS A 43 1.61 -5.63 -2.40
N ALA A 44 1.97 -6.86 -2.00
CA ALA A 44 3.07 -7.63 -2.59
C ALA A 44 2.69 -8.40 -3.88
N ARG A 45 1.41 -8.36 -4.28
CA ARG A 45 0.90 -9.10 -5.45
C ARG A 45 1.46 -8.54 -6.75
N ASN A 46 1.75 -9.43 -7.70
CA ASN A 46 2.49 -9.09 -8.93
C ASN A 46 1.79 -8.05 -9.81
N TYR A 47 0.46 -7.87 -9.71
CA TYR A 47 -0.25 -6.88 -10.52
C TYR A 47 0.04 -5.43 -10.12
N PHE A 48 0.63 -5.20 -8.94
CA PHE A 48 1.14 -3.90 -8.52
C PHE A 48 2.55 -3.60 -9.03
N TYR A 49 3.20 -4.54 -9.75
CA TYR A 49 4.59 -4.42 -10.19
C TYR A 49 4.71 -4.76 -11.67
N GLY A 50 5.19 -3.81 -12.47
CA GLY A 50 5.40 -3.98 -13.90
C GLY A 50 6.87 -3.86 -14.26
N ASN A 51 7.28 -2.66 -14.64
CA ASN A 51 8.62 -2.39 -15.16
C ASN A 51 9.58 -1.98 -14.04
N PRO A 52 10.71 -2.67 -13.83
CA PRO A 52 11.60 -2.46 -12.68
C PRO A 52 12.21 -1.05 -12.62
N VAL A 53 12.41 -0.41 -13.77
CA VAL A 53 12.92 0.97 -13.83
C VAL A 53 11.84 1.92 -13.36
N VAL A 54 10.61 1.75 -13.86
CA VAL A 54 9.45 2.54 -13.44
C VAL A 54 9.16 2.36 -11.95
N GLU A 55 9.22 1.12 -11.43
CA GLU A 55 9.00 0.87 -10.00
C GLU A 55 10.04 1.57 -9.11
N GLY A 56 11.30 1.65 -9.55
CA GLY A 56 12.34 2.36 -8.81
C GLY A 56 12.07 3.87 -8.72
N GLU A 57 11.65 4.48 -9.83
CA GLU A 57 11.29 5.90 -9.84
C GLU A 57 10.01 6.19 -9.05
N LEU A 58 8.99 5.31 -9.15
CA LEU A 58 7.77 5.41 -8.36
C LEU A 58 8.08 5.31 -6.87
N ALA A 59 8.86 4.32 -6.43
CA ALA A 59 9.25 4.17 -5.02
C ALA A 59 9.96 5.42 -4.48
N ASN A 60 10.84 6.05 -5.26
CA ASN A 60 11.49 7.30 -4.87
C ASN A 60 10.47 8.45 -4.72
N LEU A 61 9.59 8.63 -5.71
CA LEU A 61 8.57 9.68 -5.72
C LEU A 61 7.57 9.53 -4.57
N GLU A 62 7.20 8.30 -4.28
CA GLU A 62 6.34 7.92 -3.16
C GLU A 62 7.01 8.13 -1.81
N GLY A 63 8.30 7.81 -1.69
CA GLY A 63 9.10 8.12 -0.50
C GLY A 63 9.10 9.61 -0.17
N TYR A 64 9.24 10.49 -1.17
CA TYR A 64 9.14 11.93 -0.98
C TYR A 64 7.75 12.38 -0.51
N HIS A 65 6.69 11.82 -1.09
CA HIS A 65 5.32 12.10 -0.66
C HIS A 65 5.05 11.64 0.77
N SER A 66 5.45 10.42 1.11
CA SER A 66 5.28 9.85 2.44
C SER A 66 5.96 10.70 3.52
N GLN A 67 7.19 11.15 3.27
CA GLN A 67 7.91 12.05 4.18
C GLN A 67 7.16 13.36 4.40
N TYR A 68 6.60 13.95 3.35
CA TYR A 68 5.82 15.18 3.45
C TYR A 68 4.51 14.97 4.22
N LEU A 69 3.73 13.92 3.89
CA LEU A 69 2.46 13.61 4.55
C LEU A 69 2.66 13.27 6.02
N THR A 70 3.66 12.45 6.35
CA THR A 70 4.02 12.12 7.74
C THR A 70 4.36 13.39 8.52
N ARG A 71 5.17 14.27 7.94
CA ARG A 71 5.60 15.52 8.58
C ARG A 71 4.47 16.52 8.80
N HIS A 72 3.50 16.59 7.89
CA HIS A 72 2.52 17.69 7.86
C HIS A 72 1.09 17.29 8.19
N LEU A 73 0.72 16.01 8.10
CA LEU A 73 -0.63 15.53 8.43
C LEU A 73 -0.71 14.80 9.78
N GLN A 74 0.39 14.31 10.36
CA GLN A 74 0.36 13.75 11.72
C GLN A 74 0.20 14.81 12.81
N LEU A 75 0.37 16.10 12.49
CA LEU A 75 0.10 17.21 13.41
C LEU A 75 -1.40 17.51 13.61
N SER A 76 -2.30 16.97 12.77
CA SER A 76 -3.75 17.25 12.89
C SER A 76 -4.55 16.16 13.62
N ARG A 77 -3.91 15.04 14.01
CA ARG A 77 -4.57 13.93 14.73
C ARG A 77 -4.35 13.94 16.25
N SER A 78 -3.69 14.97 16.80
CA SER A 78 -3.39 15.07 18.24
C SER A 78 -4.26 16.08 19.01
N GLU A 79 -5.33 16.62 18.39
CA GLU A 79 -6.25 17.59 19.03
C GLU A 79 -7.68 17.03 19.22
N VAL A 80 -7.81 15.79 19.70
CA VAL A 80 -9.07 15.29 20.28
C VAL A 80 -8.80 14.69 21.66
#